data_AF-A0A0P9A2Q9-F1
#
_entry.id   AF-A0A0P9A2Q9-F1
#
_cell.length_a   1.000
_cell.length_b   1.000
_cell.length_c   1.000
_cell.angle_alpha   90.00
_cell.angle_beta   90.00
_cell.angle_gamma   90.00
#
_symmetry.space_group_name_H-M   'P 1'
#
loop_
_entity.id
_entity.type
_entity.pdbx_description
1 polymer ?
#
loop_
_entity_poly.entity_id
_entity_poly.type
_entity_poly.pdbx_seq_one_letter_code
_entity_poly.pdbx_strand_id
1 'polypeptide(L)'
;MPTLKKLVSGEEEDLRHGKLPQDVCRLIMQGRQAKGLSQKDLASKICEKPQVINDYEAGRCIPNNIILVKIERIIGIKLRGKERGMPLQSNGQSIKK
;
A
#
# COMPACT_ATOMS: atom_id res chain seq x y z
N MET A 1 -6.50 -11.66 -40.69
CA MET A 1 -5.12 -11.90 -40.20
C MET A 1 -4.85 -10.97 -39.02
N PRO A 2 -4.20 -11.47 -37.95
CA PRO A 2 -3.85 -10.74 -36.69
C PRO A 2 -2.61 -9.83 -36.95
N THR A 3 -2.11 -8.88 -36.15
CA THR A 3 -2.08 -8.62 -34.69
C THR A 3 -1.54 -7.19 -34.42
N LEU A 4 -1.81 -6.64 -33.22
CA LEU A 4 -0.97 -5.72 -32.40
C LEU A 4 -0.50 -4.35 -32.95
N LYS A 5 -0.92 -3.28 -32.27
CA LYS A 5 0.03 -2.31 -31.66
C LYS A 5 -0.63 -1.50 -30.53
N LYS A 6 -0.22 -1.89 -29.33
CA LYS A 6 -0.36 -1.22 -28.04
C LYS A 6 0.42 0.09 -28.06
N LEU A 7 -0.27 1.20 -27.90
CA LEU A 7 0.30 2.51 -27.50
C LEU A 7 -0.77 3.23 -26.66
N VAL A 8 -1.07 2.67 -25.48
CA VAL A 8 -1.58 3.52 -24.39
C VAL A 8 -0.34 4.19 -23.82
N SER A 9 -0.04 5.37 -24.36
CA SER A 9 0.95 6.28 -23.80
C SER A 9 0.53 6.55 -22.36
N GLY A 10 1.44 6.23 -21.44
CA GLY A 10 1.28 6.49 -20.02
C GLY A 10 1.25 7.98 -19.78
N GLU A 11 0.06 8.56 -19.90
CA GLU A 11 -0.34 9.69 -19.09
C GLU A 11 -0.05 9.30 -17.63
N GLU A 12 0.71 10.11 -16.91
CA GLU A 12 0.20 10.76 -15.72
C GLU A 12 1.31 11.59 -15.08
N GLU A 13 1.20 12.88 -15.40
CA GLU A 13 1.88 14.03 -14.86
C GLU A 13 2.30 13.88 -13.40
N ASP A 14 3.59 14.12 -13.21
CA ASP A 14 4.27 14.32 -11.94
C ASP A 14 3.78 15.62 -11.28
N LEU A 15 2.52 15.67 -10.84
CA LEU A 15 2.05 16.72 -9.95
C LEU A 15 2.52 16.40 -8.53
N ARG A 16 3.64 17.04 -8.19
CA ARG A 16 4.36 17.03 -6.92
C ARG A 16 3.50 17.62 -5.79
N HIS A 17 2.48 16.89 -5.35
CA HIS A 17 1.76 17.18 -4.12
C HIS A 17 2.03 16.07 -3.11
N GLY A 18 2.87 16.35 -2.11
CA GLY A 18 3.04 15.53 -0.89
C GLY A 18 3.08 14.01 -1.09
N LYS A 19 3.96 13.51 -1.97
CA LYS A 19 3.99 12.10 -2.36
C LYS A 19 4.41 11.19 -1.20
N LEU A 20 3.72 10.05 -1.07
CA LEU A 20 4.19 8.95 -0.23
C LEU A 20 5.57 8.50 -0.74
N PRO A 21 6.57 8.25 0.12
CA PRO A 21 7.85 7.71 -0.34
C PRO A 21 7.62 6.38 -1.06
N GLN A 22 8.31 6.21 -2.18
CA GLN A 22 8.17 5.04 -3.06
C GLN A 22 8.50 3.72 -2.34
N ASP A 23 9.37 3.77 -1.33
CA ASP A 23 9.63 2.64 -0.42
C ASP A 23 8.34 2.15 0.25
N VAL A 24 7.52 3.04 0.79
CA VAL A 24 6.28 2.68 1.50
C VAL A 24 5.29 2.05 0.53
N CYS A 25 5.16 2.60 -0.68
CA CYS A 25 4.30 2.04 -1.73
C CYS A 25 4.67 0.58 -2.02
N ARG A 26 5.97 0.31 -2.21
CA ARG A 26 6.49 -1.03 -2.46
C ARG A 26 6.25 -1.98 -1.28
N LEU A 27 6.42 -1.50 -0.05
CA LEU A 27 6.19 -2.29 1.16
C LEU A 27 4.71 -2.66 1.35
N ILE A 28 3.80 -1.75 1.03
CA ILE A 28 2.36 -2.03 1.05
C ILE A 28 2.05 -3.16 0.07
N MET A 29 2.55 -3.08 -1.17
CA MET A 29 2.37 -4.13 -2.18
C MET A 29 2.94 -5.48 -1.71
N GLN A 30 4.17 -5.49 -1.19
CA GLN A 30 4.82 -6.69 -0.67
C GLN A 30 4.03 -7.29 0.50
N GLY A 31 3.57 -6.45 1.43
CA GLY A 31 2.74 -6.87 2.55
C GLY A 31 1.40 -7.46 2.12
N ARG A 32 0.78 -6.89 1.08
CA ARG A 32 -0.46 -7.40 0.48
C ARG A 32 -0.25 -8.78 -0.14
N GLN A 33 0.83 -8.93 -0.93
CA GLN A 33 1.21 -10.20 -1.55
C GLN A 33 1.56 -11.27 -0.51
N ALA A 34 2.33 -10.92 0.52
CA ALA A 34 2.71 -11.83 1.61
C ALA A 34 1.49 -12.34 2.40
N LYS A 35 0.44 -11.51 2.53
CA LYS A 35 -0.83 -11.90 3.15
C LYS A 35 -1.85 -12.51 2.19
N GLY A 36 -1.57 -12.54 0.88
CA GLY A 36 -2.53 -12.98 -0.13
C GLY A 36 -3.81 -12.13 -0.20
N LEU A 37 -3.77 -10.88 0.26
CA LEU A 37 -4.93 -9.99 0.26
C LEU A 37 -5.06 -9.29 -1.09
N SER A 38 -6.29 -9.02 -1.55
CA SER A 38 -6.51 -8.09 -2.65
C SER A 38 -6.63 -6.65 -2.14
N GLN A 39 -6.50 -5.67 -3.05
CA GLN A 39 -6.72 -4.25 -2.78
C GLN A 39 -8.04 -4.00 -2.06
N LYS A 40 -9.11 -4.69 -2.51
CA LYS A 40 -10.44 -4.62 -1.93
C LYS A 40 -10.48 -5.19 -0.50
N ASP A 41 -9.85 -6.33 -0.27
CA ASP A 41 -9.78 -6.94 1.07
C ASP A 41 -8.98 -6.06 2.04
N LEU A 42 -7.86 -5.50 1.59
CA LEU A 42 -7.08 -4.56 2.40
C LEU A 42 -7.91 -3.31 2.72
N ALA A 43 -8.57 -2.72 1.72
CA ALA A 43 -9.44 -1.56 1.89
C ALA A 43 -10.59 -1.84 2.87
N SER A 44 -11.24 -3.00 2.73
CA SER A 44 -12.31 -3.44 3.64
C SER A 44 -11.81 -3.60 5.07
N LYS A 45 -10.63 -4.21 5.27
CA LYS A 45 -10.01 -4.36 6.60
C LYS A 45 -9.63 -3.04 7.27
N ILE A 46 -9.23 -2.04 6.49
CA ILE A 46 -8.90 -0.72 7.03
C ILE A 46 -10.12 0.23 7.07
N CYS A 47 -11.29 -0.23 6.61
CA CYS A 47 -12.52 0.55 6.43
C CYS A 47 -12.32 1.80 5.56
N GLU A 48 -11.55 1.67 4.48
CA GLU A 48 -11.34 2.73 3.49
C GLU A 48 -11.85 2.31 2.11
N LYS A 49 -11.90 3.27 1.19
CA LYS A 49 -12.27 2.99 -0.19
C LYS A 49 -11.13 2.25 -0.93
N PRO A 50 -11.44 1.31 -1.85
CA PRO A 50 -10.42 0.61 -2.63
C PRO A 50 -9.58 1.54 -3.50
N GLN A 51 -10.17 2.66 -3.94
CA GLN A 51 -9.45 3.71 -4.67
C GLN A 51 -8.33 4.32 -3.84
N VAL A 52 -8.55 4.53 -2.54
CA VAL A 52 -7.54 5.07 -1.62
C VAL A 52 -6.32 4.14 -1.60
N ILE A 53 -6.51 2.82 -1.42
CA ILE A 53 -5.39 1.85 -1.47
C ILE A 53 -4.63 1.91 -2.79
N ASN A 54 -5.33 2.02 -3.92
CA ASN A 54 -4.70 2.13 -5.24
C ASN A 54 -3.83 3.40 -5.34
N ASP A 55 -4.32 4.54 -4.84
CA ASP A 55 -3.55 5.78 -4.78
C ASP A 55 -2.37 5.72 -3.78
N TYR A 56 -2.48 4.93 -2.71
CA TYR A 56 -1.39 4.63 -1.78
C TYR A 56 -0.29 3.78 -2.44
N GLU A 57 -0.67 2.76 -3.22
CA GLU A 57 0.28 1.92 -3.97
C GLU A 57 0.91 2.70 -5.15
N ALA A 58 0.19 3.68 -5.72
CA ALA A 58 0.69 4.58 -6.77
C ALA A 58 1.52 5.77 -6.23
N GLY A 59 1.50 6.03 -4.91
CA GLY A 59 2.23 7.14 -4.29
C GLY A 59 1.67 8.53 -4.61
N ARG A 60 0.42 8.62 -5.08
CA ARG A 60 -0.27 9.87 -5.44
C ARG A 60 -1.23 10.37 -4.35
N CYS A 61 -1.43 9.57 -3.31
CA CYS A 61 -2.30 9.89 -2.18
C CYS A 61 -1.62 10.79 -1.13
N ILE A 62 -2.43 11.57 -0.41
CA ILE A 62 -1.98 12.32 0.77
C ILE A 62 -1.70 11.32 1.91
N PRO A 63 -0.49 11.31 2.50
CA PRO A 63 -0.16 10.44 3.62
C PRO A 63 -1.06 10.70 4.83
N ASN A 64 -1.91 9.73 5.17
CA ASN A 64 -2.68 9.73 6.42
C ASN A 64 -2.07 8.75 7.41
N ASN A 65 -1.57 9.27 8.54
CA ASN A 65 -0.96 8.46 9.61
C ASN A 65 -1.92 7.37 10.14
N ILE A 66 -3.24 7.61 10.14
CA ILE A 66 -4.24 6.64 10.61
C ILE A 66 -4.27 5.43 9.67
N ILE A 67 -4.29 5.67 8.36
CA ILE A 67 -4.33 4.63 7.33
C ILE A 67 -3.04 3.82 7.36
N LEU A 68 -1.88 4.49 7.47
CA LEU A 68 -0.59 3.82 7.58
C LEU A 68 -0.55 2.87 8.77
N VAL A 69 -0.97 3.30 9.97
CA VAL A 69 -1.00 2.44 11.16
C VAL A 69 -1.95 1.25 10.99
N LYS A 70 -3.11 1.45 10.35
CA LYS A 70 -4.03 0.35 10.04
C LYS A 70 -3.37 -0.66 9.07
N ILE A 71 -2.77 -0.18 7.99
CA ILE A 71 -2.10 -1.04 7.01
C ILE A 71 -0.94 -1.79 7.67
N GLU A 72 -0.09 -1.12 8.44
CA GLU A 72 1.03 -1.71 9.21
C GLU A 72 0.56 -2.90 10.06
N ARG A 73 -0.60 -2.79 10.72
CA ARG A 73 -1.19 -3.88 11.52
C ARG A 73 -1.71 -5.04 10.67
N ILE A 74 -2.30 -4.77 9.50
CA ILE A 74 -2.85 -5.82 8.62
C ILE A 74 -1.72 -6.59 7.93
N ILE A 75 -0.75 -5.88 7.34
CA ILE A 75 0.35 -6.51 6.61
C ILE A 75 1.46 -7.01 7.54
N GLY A 76 1.56 -6.45 8.74
CA GLY A 76 2.59 -6.82 9.73
C GLY A 76 3.98 -6.35 9.34
N ILE A 77 4.09 -5.22 8.64
CA ILE A 77 5.35 -4.60 8.20
C ILE A 77 5.34 -3.16 8.69
N LYS A 78 6.48 -2.67 9.20
CA LYS A 78 6.63 -1.25 9.54
C LYS A 78 6.79 -0.42 8.28
N LEU A 79 5.92 0.56 8.12
CA LEU A 79 5.93 1.55 7.06
C LEU A 79 6.56 2.88 7.53
N ARG A 80 6.90 3.01 8.82
CA ARG A 80 7.46 4.24 9.42
C ARG A 80 8.81 3.99 10.11
N GLY A 81 9.65 5.02 10.16
CA GLY A 81 10.92 5.05 10.92
C GLY A 81 12.19 4.71 10.12
N LYS A 82 13.29 4.39 10.83
CA LYS A 82 14.54 3.86 10.23
C LYS A 82 14.42 2.38 9.85
N GLU A 83 13.48 1.65 10.45
CA GLU A 83 13.22 0.21 10.24
C GLU A 83 12.13 -0.04 9.19
N ARG A 84 12.02 0.83 8.17
CA ARG A 84 11.04 0.68 7.08
C ARG A 84 11.28 -0.63 6.34
N GLY A 85 10.24 -1.45 6.23
CA GLY A 85 10.30 -2.74 5.55
C GLY A 85 10.71 -3.92 6.41
N MET A 86 10.98 -3.68 7.70
CA MET A 86 11.11 -4.78 8.65
C MET A 86 9.73 -5.32 9.01
N PRO A 87 9.62 -6.64 9.27
CA PRO A 87 8.41 -7.20 9.86
C PRO A 87 8.15 -6.44 11.17
N LEU A 88 6.91 -6.01 11.38
CA LEU A 88 6.49 -5.40 12.62
C LEU A 88 6.77 -6.41 13.74
N GLN A 89 7.89 -6.24 14.46
CA GLN A 89 8.17 -6.98 15.69
C GLN A 89 7.07 -6.59 16.68
N SER A 90 6.03 -7.43 16.66
CA SER A 90 4.86 -7.30 17.52
C SER A 90 5.31 -7.56 18.95
N ASN A 91 5.60 -6.49 19.69
CA ASN A 91 5.67 -6.56 21.14
C ASN A 91 4.30 -6.29 21.76
N GLY A 92 3.22 -6.86 21.20
CA GLY A 92 1.90 -6.83 21.83
C GLY A 92 0.70 -6.88 20.90
N GLN A 93 0.39 -8.05 20.32
CA GLN A 93 -0.94 -8.69 20.37
C GLN A 93 -0.97 -9.95 19.50
N SER A 94 -0.63 -11.06 20.13
CA SER A 94 -1.15 -12.38 19.76
C SER A 94 -2.56 -12.48 20.35
N ILE A 95 -3.59 -12.07 19.63
CA ILE A 95 -4.96 -12.51 19.94
C ILE A 95 -5.15 -13.92 19.40
N LYS A 96 -4.71 -14.90 20.19
CA LYS A 96 -5.25 -16.26 20.17
C LYS A 96 -6.64 -16.19 20.79
N LYS A 97 -7.70 -16.54 20.05
CA LYS A 97 -8.74 -17.46 20.51
C LYS A 97 -9.60 -17.91 19.33
#